data_AF-W7S7C3-F1
#
_entry.id   AF-W7S7C3-F1
#
_cell.length_a   1.000
_cell.length_b   1.000
_cell.length_c   1.000
_cell.angle_alpha   90.00
_cell.angle_beta   90.00
_cell.angle_gamma   90.00
#
_symmetry.space_group_name_H-M   'P 1'
#
loop_
_entity.id
_entity.type
_entity.pdbx_description
1 polymer ?
#
loop_
_entity_poly.entity_id
_entity_poly.type
_entity_poly.pdbx_seq_one_letter_code
_entity_poly.pdbx_strand_id
1 'polypeptide(L)' 'MGMMIGIITGAIIGGVLLIISFILFWIGKRKQEENRYALWMMLAGLLALITSGSNALTYFL' A
#
# COMPACT_ATOMS: atom_id res chain seq x y z
N MET A 1 -14.18 16.70 7.58
CA MET A 1 -12.77 16.98 7.24
C MET A 1 -11.82 15.84 7.60
N GLY A 2 -11.82 15.31 8.84
CA GLY A 2 -10.89 14.24 9.24
C GLY A 2 -10.99 12.94 8.43
N MET A 3 -12.20 12.52 8.05
CA MET A 3 -12.42 11.27 7.30
C MET A 3 -11.90 11.35 5.85
N MET A 4 -12.09 12.48 5.17
CA MET A 4 -11.48 12.75 3.85
C MET A 4 -9.94 12.72 3.91
N ILE A 5 -9.35 13.31 4.95
CA ILE A 5 -7.89 13.30 5.14
C ILE A 5 -7.40 11.86 5.32
N GLY A 6 -8.13 11.03 6.07
CA GLY A 6 -7.81 9.61 6.26
C GLY A 6 -7.84 8.81 4.95
N ILE A 7 -8.82 9.07 4.08
CA ILE A 7 -8.92 8.43 2.76
C ILE A 7 -7.75 8.87 1.86
N ILE A 8 -7.49 10.17 1.75
CA ILE A 8 -6.42 10.69 0.90
C ILE A 8 -5.05 10.19 1.38
N THR A 9 -4.80 10.27 2.69
CA THR A 9 -3.55 9.82 3.30
C THR A 9 -3.37 8.32 3.15
N GLY A 10 -4.43 7.53 3.38
CA GLY A 10 -4.40 6.07 3.21
C GLY A 10 -4.13 5.64 1.78
N ALA A 11 -4.73 6.30 0.80
CA ALA A 11 -4.49 6.05 -0.62
C ALA A 11 -3.05 6.39 -1.03
N ILE A 12 -2.52 7.53 -0.58
CA ILE A 12 -1.14 7.97 -0.89
C ILE A 12 -0.13 6.99 -0.26
N ILE A 13 -0.27 6.69 1.04
CA ILE A 13 0.63 5.77 1.74
C ILE A 13 0.58 4.38 1.11
N GLY A 14 -0.62 3.88 0.83
CA GLY A 14 -0.80 2.57 0.20
C GLY A 14 -0.16 2.50 -1.19
N GLY A 15 -0.36 3.52 -2.02
CA GLY A 15 0.27 3.61 -3.34
C GLY A 15 1.81 3.66 -3.26
N VAL A 16 2.37 4.49 -2.37
CA VAL A 16 3.83 4.59 -2.18
C VAL A 16 4.43 3.26 -1.71
N LEU A 17 3.80 2.58 -0.75
CA LEU A 17 4.26 1.29 -0.25
C LEU A 17 4.25 0.21 -1.35
N LEU A 18 3.22 0.18 -2.20
CA LEU A 18 3.18 -0.74 -3.34
C LEU A 18 4.29 -0.46 -4.35
N ILE A 19 4.58 0.80 -4.64
CA ILE A 19 5.69 1.18 -5.55
C ILE A 19 7.04 0.73 -4.96
N ILE A 20 7.29 1.00 -3.67
CA ILE A 20 8.52 0.57 -2.98
C ILE A 20 8.63 -0.95 -2.99
N SER A 21 7.53 -1.64 -2.68
CA SER A 21 7.46 -3.10 -2.72
C SER A 21 7.76 -3.65 -4.11
N PHE A 22 7.24 -3.03 -5.16
CA PHE A 22 7.49 -3.44 -6.54
C PHE A 22 8.97 -3.29 -6.92
N ILE A 23 9.60 -2.18 -6.52
CA ILE A 23 11.03 -1.95 -6.73
C ILE A 23 11.86 -2.99 -5.96
N LEU A 24 11.55 -3.23 -4.69
CA LEU A 24 12.24 -4.23 -3.86
C LEU A 24 12.08 -5.64 -4.40
N PHE A 25 10.90 -5.97 -4.92
CA PHE A 25 10.63 -7.25 -5.55
C PHE A 25 11.44 -7.42 -6.85
N TRP A 26 11.53 -6.36 -7.67
CA TRP A 26 12.33 -6.38 -8.90
C TRP A 26 13.83 -6.55 -8.60
N ILE A 27 14.34 -5.88 -7.57
CA ILE A 27 15.72 -6.01 -7.11
C ILE A 27 15.98 -7.42 -6.55
N GLY A 28 15.07 -7.94 -5.72
CA GLY A 28 15.18 -9.30 -5.16
C GLY A 28 15.15 -10.38 -6.25
N LYS A 29 14.28 -10.23 -7.25
CA LYS A 29 14.23 -11.12 -8.42
C LYS A 29 15.53 -11.16 -9.21
N ARG A 30 16.25 -10.02 -9.31
CA ARG A 30 17.56 -9.95 -9.98
C ARG A 30 18.68 -10.63 -9.18
N LYS A 31 18.54 -10.74 -7.86
CA LYS A 31 19.52 -11.38 -6.97
C LYS A 31 19.19 -12.83 -6.58
N GLN A 32 18.03 -13.36 -7.00
CA GLN A 32 17.47 -14.64 -6.52
C GLN A 32 17.38 -14.74 -4.99
N GLU A 33 17.28 -13.60 -4.30
CA GLU A 33 17.07 -13.54 -2.87
C GLU A 33 15.59 -13.29 -2.58
N GLU A 34 14.97 -14.16 -1.79
CA GLU A 34 13.62 -13.93 -1.28
C GLU A 34 13.62 -12.74 -0.33
N ASN A 35 13.23 -11.58 -0.86
CA ASN A 35 13.14 -10.38 -0.07
C ASN A 35 11.80 -10.37 0.70
N ARG A 36 11.77 -11.05 1.86
CA ARG A 36 10.60 -11.12 2.74
C ARG A 36 10.06 -9.73 3.07
N TYR A 37 10.92 -8.72 3.18
CA TYR A 37 10.53 -7.32 3.40
C TYR A 37 9.68 -6.74 2.27
N ALA A 38 9.94 -7.14 1.01
CA ALA A 38 9.10 -6.73 -0.11
C ALA A 38 7.67 -7.27 0.06
N LEU A 39 7.51 -8.55 0.42
CA LEU A 39 6.19 -9.14 0.67
C LEU A 39 5.44 -8.44 1.82
N TRP A 40 6.13 -8.13 2.92
CA TRP A 40 5.54 -7.38 4.03
C TRP A 40 5.12 -5.96 3.64
N MET A 41 5.94 -5.25 2.86
CA MET A 41 5.60 -3.91 2.34
C MET A 41 4.44 -3.96 1.35
N MET A 42 4.34 -5.03 0.55
CA MET A 42 3.21 -5.26 -0.35
C MET A 42 1.91 -5.42 0.44
N LEU A 43 1.91 -6.27 1.47
CA LEU A 43 0.76 -6.51 2.35
C LEU A 43 0.33 -5.22 3.07
N ALA A 44 1.28 -4.46 3.61
CA ALA A 44 0.99 -3.19 4.27
C ALA A 44 0.37 -2.15 3.31
N GLY A 45 0.91 -2.04 2.09
CA GLY A 45 0.35 -1.16 1.06
C GLY A 45 -1.05 -1.57 0.63
N LEU A 46 -1.30 -2.88 0.48
CA LEU A 46 -2.61 -3.41 0.13
C LEU A 46 -3.65 -3.13 1.23
N LEU A 47 -3.29 -3.36 2.49
CA LEU A 47 -4.14 -3.08 3.64
C LEU A 47 -4.49 -1.59 3.72
N ALA A 48 -3.51 -0.70 3.55
CA ALA A 48 -3.74 0.74 3.55
C ALA A 48 -4.74 1.17 2.45
N LEU A 49 -4.64 0.58 1.25
CA LEU A 49 -5.59 0.83 0.16
C LEU A 49 -6.98 0.27 0.44
N ILE A 50 -7.10 -0.93 1.02
CA ILE A 50 -8.39 -1.52 1.39
C ILE A 50 -9.06 -0.68 2.47
N THR A 51 -8.34 -0.32 3.54
CA THR A 51 -8.88 0.54 4.61
C THR A 51 -9.30 1.90 4.08
N SER A 52 -8.47 2.52 3.22
CA SER A 52 -8.82 3.77 2.55
C SER A 52 -10.05 3.62 1.64
N GLY A 53 -10.13 2.54 0.87
CA GLY A 53 -11.23 2.24 -0.04
C GLY A 53 -12.54 1.99 0.70
N SER A 54 -12.51 1.23 1.79
CA SER A 54 -13.66 1.02 2.69
C SER A 54 -14.13 2.34 3.29
N ASN A 55 -13.21 3.17 3.78
CA ASN A 55 -13.56 4.49 4.31
C ASN A 55 -14.13 5.42 3.22
N ALA A 56 -13.62 5.34 1.99
CA ALA A 56 -14.18 6.09 0.86
C ALA A 56 -15.58 5.60 0.51
N LEU A 57 -15.81 4.29 0.48
CA LEU A 57 -17.14 3.71 0.25
C LEU A 57 -18.13 4.23 1.30
N THR A 58 -17.79 4.12 2.59
CA THR A 58 -18.65 4.62 3.69
C THR A 58 -18.82 6.14 3.69
N TYR A 59 -17.92 6.88 3.05
CA TYR A 59 -18.05 8.33 2.93
C TYR A 59 -18.98 8.75 1.78
N PHE A 60 -19.04 7.97 0.69
CA PHE A 60 -19.78 8.30 -0.52
C PHE A 60 -21.13 7.55 -0.67
N LEU A 61 -21.30 6.39 -0.03
CA LEU A 61 -22.56 5.63 0.10
C LEU A 61 -23.24 5.95 1.43
#